data_AF-F4PNH7-F1
#
_entry.id   AF-F4PNH7-F1
#
_cell.length_a   1.000
_cell.length_b   1.000
_cell.length_c   1.000
_cell.angle_alpha   90.00
_cell.angle_beta   90.00
_cell.angle_gamma   90.00
#
_symmetry.space_group_name_H-M   'P 1'
#
loop_
_entity.id
_entity.type
_entity.pdbx_description
1 polymer ?
#
loop_
_entity_poly.entity_id
_entity_poly.type
_entity_poly.pdbx_seq_one_letter_code
_entity_poly.pdbx_strand_id
1 'polypeptide(L)'
;MSISYYLFLILWNSLQTCIFQNLTLKTLFLFGDGNVFIPSLDNFPVLNGIQSENATSYPLTKFPPKLNYLRNVNSFLNTITNIPVSPFLSELRIDSNNIMNQGIDYNNILKDSVGNLKLVVYSVPTAVTIPANFICDYAIDQTGLILVFGSTIMTGRNLGWTVASSNNTVVTTLVPNRKMQVTVNQVITGAPQPFSITLNAALGYVLDTTVAEAGFNVTNIKIQQYNGARALLVVTFSNLNDYFSPTAHLDNFTPDTQMINTADKTIIYPLITNLSSEDEYLGTGSIVKVSGQFGVGYTTLTVVFQEGDLPYTNCVPIVNNLTSTEFYCVLDSVPGTLDGATTTVNVTEDGFWQTFTTQIKTLQTQCNEQTNFCHGHGECNRSSVCICNINQGSYYNNCSKPYPFATSGQVNDQNTTID
;
A
#
# COMPACT_ATOMS: atom_id res chain seq x y z
N MET A 1 9.29 -59.31 34.91
CA MET A 1 8.54 -58.64 33.83
C MET A 1 9.57 -58.08 32.85
N SER A 2 9.79 -58.78 31.72
CA SER A 2 10.83 -58.46 30.74
C SER A 2 10.22 -57.57 29.66
N ILE A 3 10.66 -56.32 29.58
CA ILE A 3 10.22 -55.37 28.55
C ILE A 3 11.23 -55.46 27.40
N SER A 4 10.81 -56.04 26.28
CA SER A 4 11.58 -56.04 25.03
C SER A 4 11.55 -54.64 24.40
N TYR A 5 12.56 -53.81 24.68
CA TYR A 5 12.72 -52.52 24.02
C TYR A 5 13.10 -52.70 22.55
N TYR A 6 12.28 -52.13 21.64
CA TYR A 6 12.67 -51.90 20.25
C TYR A 6 13.63 -50.70 20.25
N LEU A 7 14.94 -50.95 20.08
CA LEU A 7 15.94 -49.89 20.15
C LEU A 7 16.16 -49.25 18.77
N PHE A 8 15.76 -47.98 18.67
CA PHE A 8 16.12 -47.04 17.63
C PHE A 8 17.23 -46.14 18.19
N LEU A 9 18.38 -46.05 17.53
CA LEU A 9 19.51 -45.25 17.98
C LEU A 9 19.83 -44.14 16.97
N ILE A 10 19.93 -42.90 17.44
CA ILE A 10 20.45 -41.76 16.67
C ILE A 10 21.78 -41.31 17.27
N LEU A 11 22.81 -41.18 16.45
CA LEU A 11 24.09 -40.59 16.81
C LEU A 11 24.31 -39.30 16.03
N TRP A 12 24.41 -38.16 16.73
CA TRP A 12 24.56 -36.83 16.13
C TRP A 12 26.01 -36.38 15.93
N ASN A 13 26.98 -37.15 16.42
CA ASN A 13 28.39 -36.77 16.45
C ASN A 13 29.26 -37.74 15.63
N SER A 14 30.38 -37.20 15.13
CA SER A 14 31.46 -37.98 14.52
C SER A 14 32.41 -38.54 15.59
N LEU A 15 33.20 -39.56 15.24
CA LEU A 15 34.31 -40.09 16.05
C LEU A 15 33.93 -40.71 17.41
N GLN A 16 32.70 -41.25 17.55
CA GLN A 16 32.30 -41.92 18.78
C GLN A 16 32.69 -43.41 18.77
N THR A 17 33.08 -43.95 19.94
CA THR A 17 33.16 -45.40 20.16
C THR A 17 31.91 -45.87 20.86
N CYS A 18 31.08 -46.64 20.17
CA CYS A 18 29.80 -47.14 20.67
C CYS A 18 29.94 -48.62 21.08
N ILE A 19 29.92 -48.88 22.38
CA ILE A 19 30.01 -50.24 22.95
C ILE A 19 28.60 -50.73 23.30
N PHE A 20 28.17 -51.82 22.67
CA PHE A 20 26.86 -52.44 22.90
C PHE A 20 27.03 -53.73 23.72
N GLN A 21 26.51 -53.74 24.94
CA GLN A 21 26.45 -54.94 25.77
C GLN A 21 25.00 -55.45 25.79
N ASN A 22 24.77 -56.66 25.27
CA ASN A 22 23.48 -57.39 25.34
C ASN A 22 22.26 -56.67 24.72
N LEU A 23 22.43 -55.78 23.75
CA LEU A 23 21.33 -55.05 23.10
C LEU A 23 20.97 -55.62 21.73
N THR A 24 19.67 -55.58 21.41
CA THR A 24 19.14 -55.87 20.06
C THR A 24 18.93 -54.56 19.30
N LEU A 25 19.91 -54.18 18.46
CA LEU A 25 19.80 -53.02 17.59
C LEU A 25 19.01 -53.37 16.34
N LYS A 26 17.87 -52.71 16.10
CA LYS A 26 17.02 -52.93 14.90
C LYS A 26 17.25 -51.89 13.83
N THR A 27 17.42 -50.62 14.22
CA THR A 27 17.62 -49.51 13.29
C THR A 27 18.62 -48.51 13.85
N LEU A 28 19.52 -48.03 12.99
CA LEU A 28 20.58 -47.08 13.32
C LEU A 28 20.53 -45.85 12.41
N PHE A 29 20.57 -44.65 13.01
CA PHE A 29 20.68 -43.36 12.33
C PHE A 29 22.00 -42.70 12.73
N LEU A 30 22.83 -42.37 11.74
CA LEU A 30 24.17 -41.81 11.92
C LEU A 30 24.27 -40.44 11.28
N PHE A 31 24.82 -39.47 11.99
CA PHE A 31 25.19 -38.17 11.45
C PHE A 31 26.71 -37.99 11.64
N GLY A 32 27.43 -37.80 10.53
CA GLY A 32 28.89 -37.67 10.52
C GLY A 32 29.64 -38.98 10.25
N ASP A 33 30.96 -38.99 10.51
CA ASP A 33 31.86 -40.11 10.19
C ASP A 33 32.75 -40.56 11.37
N GLY A 34 33.50 -41.65 11.20
CA GLY A 34 34.53 -42.11 12.13
C GLY A 34 33.98 -42.80 13.39
N ASN A 35 32.70 -43.17 13.38
CA ASN A 35 32.08 -43.92 14.47
C ASN A 35 32.56 -45.38 14.47
N VAL A 36 33.02 -45.87 15.62
CA VAL A 36 33.51 -47.24 15.83
C VAL A 36 32.48 -48.01 16.66
N PHE A 37 32.02 -49.15 16.15
CA PHE A 37 31.01 -50.00 16.82
C PHE A 37 31.66 -51.26 17.38
N ILE A 38 31.40 -51.55 18.66
CA ILE A 38 31.88 -52.75 19.35
C ILE A 38 30.68 -53.50 19.96
N PRO A 39 30.32 -54.69 19.45
CA PRO A 39 30.89 -55.36 18.27
C PRO A 39 30.58 -54.59 16.98
N SER A 40 31.27 -54.93 15.88
CA SER A 40 31.01 -54.31 14.58
C SER A 40 29.57 -54.54 14.10
N LEU A 41 29.03 -53.63 13.28
CA LEU A 41 27.60 -53.60 12.91
C LEU A 41 27.10 -54.89 12.23
N ASP A 42 27.97 -55.63 11.57
CA ASP A 42 27.68 -56.92 10.94
C ASP A 42 27.35 -58.04 11.95
N ASN A 43 27.74 -57.87 13.22
CA ASN A 43 27.44 -58.82 14.29
C ASN A 43 26.05 -58.65 14.92
N PHE A 44 25.24 -57.67 14.50
CA PHE A 44 23.90 -57.47 15.04
C PHE A 44 22.86 -58.30 14.25
N PRO A 45 22.37 -59.43 14.80
CA PRO A 45 21.60 -60.42 14.03
C PRO A 45 20.18 -59.96 13.66
N VAL A 46 19.73 -58.83 14.20
CA VAL A 46 18.39 -58.26 13.99
C VAL A 46 18.43 -56.83 13.44
N LEU A 47 19.61 -56.32 13.07
CA LEU A 47 19.77 -55.01 12.47
C LEU A 47 19.18 -55.02 11.06
N ASN A 48 18.12 -54.25 10.90
CA ASN A 48 17.25 -54.24 9.74
C ASN A 48 17.40 -52.97 8.89
N GLY A 49 17.81 -51.85 9.50
CA GLY A 49 17.96 -50.58 8.81
C GLY A 49 19.14 -49.75 9.28
N ILE A 50 19.87 -49.16 8.34
CA ILE A 50 20.91 -48.17 8.61
C ILE A 50 20.63 -46.94 7.74
N GLN A 51 20.60 -45.77 8.36
CA GLN A 51 20.60 -44.49 7.68
C GLN A 51 21.79 -43.64 8.14
N SER A 52 22.50 -43.02 7.21
CA SER A 52 23.61 -42.10 7.51
C SER A 52 23.52 -40.81 6.70
N GLU A 53 23.88 -39.69 7.34
CA GLU A 53 23.98 -38.36 6.77
C GLU A 53 25.33 -37.72 7.11
N ASN A 54 25.86 -36.85 6.25
CA ASN A 54 27.19 -36.23 6.38
C ASN A 54 28.36 -37.23 6.56
N ALA A 55 28.22 -38.47 6.11
CA ALA A 55 29.28 -39.47 6.25
C ALA A 55 30.32 -39.36 5.11
N THR A 56 31.61 -39.52 5.43
CA THR A 56 32.68 -39.62 4.43
C THR A 56 33.09 -41.07 4.12
N SER A 57 32.66 -42.04 4.93
CA SER A 57 32.94 -43.46 4.75
C SER A 57 31.75 -44.35 5.17
N TYR A 58 31.76 -45.63 4.75
CA TYR A 58 30.78 -46.61 5.21
C TYR A 58 31.27 -47.25 6.52
N PRO A 59 30.43 -47.37 7.56
CA PRO A 59 30.79 -48.02 8.82
C PRO A 59 30.74 -49.55 8.75
N LEU A 60 30.72 -50.14 7.55
CA LEU A 60 30.49 -51.57 7.31
C LEU A 60 31.70 -52.20 6.62
N THR A 61 32.22 -53.26 7.21
CA THR A 61 33.16 -54.20 6.57
C THR A 61 32.43 -55.42 5.99
N LYS A 62 31.19 -55.67 6.44
CA LYS A 62 30.25 -56.66 5.94
C LYS A 62 28.81 -56.18 6.20
N PHE A 63 27.85 -56.61 5.39
CA PHE A 63 26.44 -56.31 5.66
C PHE A 63 25.89 -57.16 6.81
N PRO A 64 25.10 -56.58 7.73
CA PRO A 64 24.35 -57.35 8.73
C PRO A 64 23.41 -58.35 8.06
N PRO A 65 23.23 -59.57 8.63
CA PRO A 65 22.58 -60.68 7.96
C PRO A 65 21.08 -60.47 7.69
N LYS A 66 20.42 -59.50 8.34
CA LYS A 66 19.01 -59.15 8.14
C LYS A 66 18.79 -57.71 7.68
N LEU A 67 19.83 -57.05 7.16
CA LEU A 67 19.70 -55.66 6.72
C LEU A 67 18.77 -55.58 5.51
N ASN A 68 17.65 -54.88 5.66
CA ASN A 68 16.66 -54.66 4.62
C ASN A 68 16.86 -53.33 3.89
N TYR A 69 17.33 -52.28 4.58
CA TYR A 69 17.66 -51.03 3.92
C TYR A 69 18.95 -50.39 4.42
N LEU A 70 19.72 -49.84 3.48
CA LEU A 70 20.87 -48.98 3.72
C LEU A 70 20.65 -47.66 2.98
N ARG A 71 20.56 -46.56 3.72
CA ARG A 71 20.37 -45.22 3.18
C ARG A 71 21.53 -44.33 3.56
N ASN A 72 22.18 -43.75 2.58
CA ASN A 72 23.19 -42.74 2.77
C ASN A 72 22.75 -41.50 1.98
N VAL A 73 22.34 -40.45 2.68
CA VAL A 73 21.71 -39.26 2.09
C VAL A 73 22.51 -38.04 2.51
N ASN A 74 22.66 -37.03 1.66
CA ASN A 74 23.35 -35.77 1.98
C ASN A 74 24.72 -36.02 2.64
N SER A 75 25.54 -36.84 2.00
CA SER A 75 26.82 -37.30 2.55
C SER A 75 27.92 -37.02 1.54
N PHE A 76 29.17 -37.28 1.93
CA PHE A 76 30.35 -36.95 1.15
C PHE A 76 31.07 -38.21 0.66
N LEU A 77 30.32 -39.30 0.42
CA LEU A 77 30.91 -40.54 -0.07
C LEU A 77 31.46 -40.34 -1.47
N ASN A 78 32.71 -40.72 -1.67
CA ASN A 78 33.38 -40.66 -2.97
C ASN A 78 33.36 -42.01 -3.71
N THR A 79 33.06 -43.11 -3.02
CA THR A 79 32.98 -44.48 -3.57
C THR A 79 31.88 -45.29 -2.89
N ILE A 80 31.45 -46.39 -3.49
CA ILE A 80 30.65 -47.43 -2.83
C ILE A 80 31.62 -48.52 -2.35
N THR A 81 31.48 -49.00 -1.12
CA THR A 81 32.32 -50.10 -0.63
C THR A 81 32.14 -51.33 -1.51
N ASN A 82 33.25 -51.95 -1.91
CA ASN A 82 33.25 -53.14 -2.76
C ASN A 82 32.91 -54.41 -1.96
N ILE A 83 31.76 -54.40 -1.29
CA ILE A 83 31.26 -55.48 -0.44
C ILE A 83 29.92 -55.96 -1.05
N PRO A 84 29.74 -57.28 -1.26
CA PRO A 84 28.47 -57.83 -1.74
C PRO A 84 27.32 -57.48 -0.79
N VAL A 85 26.22 -56.98 -1.34
CA VAL A 85 25.01 -56.67 -0.58
C VAL A 85 24.39 -57.94 0.03
N SER A 86 23.73 -57.79 1.18
CA SER A 86 22.94 -58.89 1.74
C SER A 86 21.81 -59.30 0.79
N PRO A 87 21.49 -60.60 0.63
CA PRO A 87 20.34 -61.04 -0.17
C PRO A 87 18.99 -60.55 0.40
N PHE A 88 18.97 -60.07 1.64
CA PHE A 88 17.77 -59.48 2.26
C PHE A 88 17.63 -57.97 2.03
N LEU A 89 18.61 -57.32 1.39
CA LEU A 89 18.59 -55.88 1.15
C LEU A 89 17.56 -55.55 0.05
N SER A 90 16.50 -54.84 0.40
CA SER A 90 15.48 -54.35 -0.53
C SER A 90 15.71 -52.91 -0.98
N GLU A 91 16.51 -52.11 -0.24
CA GLU A 91 16.84 -50.74 -0.64
C GLU A 91 18.30 -50.41 -0.35
N LEU A 92 19.02 -49.99 -1.39
CA LEU A 92 20.32 -49.33 -1.30
C LEU A 92 20.17 -47.93 -1.89
N ARG A 93 20.10 -46.91 -1.04
CA ARG A 93 19.95 -45.51 -1.45
C ARG A 93 21.20 -44.73 -1.12
N ILE A 94 21.80 -44.12 -2.13
CA ILE A 94 22.95 -43.24 -2.03
C ILE A 94 22.61 -41.96 -2.80
N ASP A 95 22.11 -40.97 -2.08
CA ASP A 95 21.49 -39.75 -2.63
C ASP A 95 22.25 -38.51 -2.15
N SER A 96 22.37 -37.49 -2.97
CA SER A 96 23.14 -36.27 -2.68
C SER A 96 24.55 -36.58 -2.15
N ASN A 97 25.30 -37.41 -2.88
CA ASN A 97 26.67 -37.80 -2.56
C ASN A 97 27.66 -37.39 -3.66
N ASN A 98 28.96 -37.49 -3.34
CA ASN A 98 30.08 -37.14 -4.23
C ASN A 98 30.59 -38.31 -5.08
N ILE A 99 29.76 -39.34 -5.30
CA ILE A 99 30.17 -40.54 -6.01
C ILE A 99 30.39 -40.19 -7.48
N MET A 100 31.66 -40.13 -7.89
CA MET A 100 32.03 -40.10 -9.30
C MET A 100 31.99 -41.53 -9.82
N ASN A 101 31.32 -41.75 -10.96
CA ASN A 101 31.00 -43.08 -11.50
C ASN A 101 32.24 -43.90 -11.98
N GLN A 102 33.47 -43.52 -11.60
CA GLN A 102 34.70 -44.20 -11.98
C GLN A 102 35.06 -45.28 -10.96
N GLY A 103 35.12 -46.55 -11.40
CA GLY A 103 35.70 -47.65 -10.62
C GLY A 103 34.75 -48.41 -9.67
N ILE A 104 33.43 -48.21 -9.76
CA ILE A 104 32.47 -48.98 -8.94
C ILE A 104 32.24 -50.35 -9.58
N ASP A 105 32.63 -51.41 -8.86
CA ASP A 105 32.40 -52.80 -9.26
C ASP A 105 30.97 -53.25 -8.87
N TYR A 106 29.98 -52.80 -9.65
CA TYR A 106 28.59 -53.21 -9.44
C TYR A 106 28.39 -54.72 -9.55
N ASN A 107 29.25 -55.43 -10.30
CA ASN A 107 29.14 -56.89 -10.42
C ASN A 107 29.42 -57.55 -9.08
N ASN A 108 30.48 -57.16 -8.38
CA ASN A 108 30.76 -57.71 -7.04
C ASN A 108 29.79 -57.19 -5.98
N ILE A 109 29.42 -55.90 -6.02
CA ILE A 109 28.48 -55.32 -5.04
C ILE A 109 27.10 -55.98 -5.14
N LEU A 110 26.60 -56.25 -6.34
CA LEU A 110 25.23 -56.74 -6.55
C LEU A 110 25.14 -58.27 -6.73
N LYS A 111 26.25 -59.02 -6.64
CA LYS A 111 26.28 -60.45 -6.97
C LYS A 111 25.32 -61.32 -6.15
N ASP A 112 25.04 -60.92 -4.91
CA ASP A 112 24.18 -61.66 -3.99
C ASP A 112 22.74 -61.08 -3.94
N SER A 113 22.41 -60.12 -4.80
CA SER A 113 21.08 -59.52 -4.85
C SER A 113 20.04 -60.46 -5.48
N VAL A 114 18.87 -60.59 -4.86
CA VAL A 114 17.81 -61.55 -5.25
C VAL A 114 16.69 -60.93 -6.12
N GLY A 115 16.99 -59.85 -6.85
CA GLY A 115 16.05 -59.21 -7.80
C GLY A 115 15.02 -58.24 -7.22
N ASN A 116 14.94 -58.09 -5.89
CA ASN A 116 14.04 -57.13 -5.20
C ASN A 116 14.75 -55.86 -4.71
N LEU A 117 16.01 -55.64 -5.10
CA LEU A 117 16.80 -54.50 -4.65
C LEU A 117 16.42 -53.23 -5.42
N LYS A 118 15.91 -52.24 -4.70
CA LYS A 118 15.78 -50.86 -5.16
C LYS A 118 17.13 -50.14 -4.99
N LEU A 119 17.84 -49.96 -6.10
CA LEU A 119 19.07 -49.17 -6.14
C LEU A 119 18.75 -47.72 -6.54
N VAL A 120 19.06 -46.76 -5.66
CA VAL A 120 18.95 -45.33 -5.93
C VAL A 120 20.33 -44.72 -5.78
N VAL A 121 20.95 -44.30 -6.87
CA VAL A 121 22.24 -43.59 -6.86
C VAL A 121 22.02 -42.24 -7.54
N TYR A 122 22.03 -41.16 -6.76
CA TYR A 122 21.92 -39.80 -7.25
C TYR A 122 23.20 -39.04 -6.86
N SER A 123 24.13 -38.93 -7.81
CA SER A 123 25.33 -38.13 -7.66
C SER A 123 25.05 -36.72 -8.19
N VAL A 124 25.32 -35.70 -7.40
CA VAL A 124 25.44 -34.33 -7.91
C VAL A 124 26.90 -34.17 -8.34
N PRO A 125 27.22 -33.94 -9.63
CA PRO A 125 28.60 -33.72 -10.04
C PRO A 125 29.15 -32.52 -9.27
N THR A 126 30.13 -32.74 -8.39
CA THR A 126 30.60 -31.71 -7.45
C THR A 126 31.48 -30.63 -8.09
N ALA A 127 31.80 -30.74 -9.37
CA ALA A 127 32.32 -29.63 -10.15
C ALA A 127 32.17 -29.95 -11.63
N VAL A 128 31.14 -29.41 -12.27
CA VAL A 128 31.26 -29.16 -13.71
C VAL A 128 32.28 -28.03 -13.83
N THR A 129 33.51 -28.37 -14.21
CA THR A 129 34.51 -27.35 -14.53
C THR A 129 33.92 -26.50 -15.66
N ILE A 130 33.91 -25.18 -15.46
CA ILE A 130 33.49 -24.25 -16.49
C ILE A 130 34.32 -24.56 -17.76
N PRO A 131 33.70 -24.88 -18.90
CA PRO A 131 34.44 -25.18 -20.11
C PRO A 131 35.43 -24.06 -20.42
N ALA A 132 36.63 -24.42 -20.86
CA ALA A 132 37.59 -23.41 -21.33
C ALA A 132 36.92 -22.54 -22.41
N ASN A 133 37.00 -21.21 -22.26
CA ASN A 133 36.35 -20.20 -23.11
C ASN A 133 34.83 -20.06 -22.97
N PHE A 134 34.20 -20.58 -21.91
CA PHE A 134 32.82 -20.22 -21.61
C PHE A 134 32.72 -18.75 -21.19
N ILE A 135 32.21 -17.92 -22.09
CA ILE A 135 31.92 -16.51 -21.85
C ILE A 135 30.44 -16.39 -21.48
N CYS A 136 30.17 -15.99 -20.24
CA CYS A 136 28.81 -15.74 -19.76
C CYS A 136 28.59 -14.23 -19.67
N ASP A 137 28.34 -13.59 -20.82
CA ASP A 137 28.05 -12.16 -20.83
C ASP A 137 26.69 -11.92 -20.17
N TYR A 138 26.70 -11.13 -19.10
CA TYR A 138 25.49 -10.59 -18.53
C TYR A 138 25.05 -9.36 -19.32
N ALA A 139 23.75 -9.09 -19.33
CA ALA A 139 23.22 -7.82 -19.79
C ALA A 139 22.11 -7.39 -18.84
N ILE A 140 22.11 -6.12 -18.47
CA ILE A 140 21.04 -5.49 -17.70
C ILE A 140 20.15 -4.69 -18.64
N ASP A 141 18.86 -4.66 -18.35
CA ASP A 141 17.89 -3.95 -19.21
C ASP A 141 17.93 -2.42 -18.98
N GLN A 142 18.59 -1.97 -17.91
CA GLN A 142 18.60 -0.60 -17.42
C GLN A 142 20.02 -0.02 -17.48
N THR A 143 20.20 1.23 -17.91
CA THR A 143 21.51 1.89 -17.96
C THR A 143 21.93 2.51 -16.62
N GLY A 144 21.05 2.48 -15.63
CA GLY A 144 21.26 2.99 -14.28
C GLY A 144 20.17 2.47 -13.34
N LEU A 145 20.48 2.46 -12.05
CA LEU A 145 19.64 1.91 -11.01
C LEU A 145 19.08 3.03 -10.12
N ILE A 146 17.76 3.18 -10.11
CA ILE A 146 17.08 4.08 -9.18
C ILE A 146 16.70 3.28 -7.95
N LEU A 147 17.25 3.66 -6.80
CA LEU A 147 16.97 3.06 -5.51
C LEU A 147 15.75 3.74 -4.89
N VAL A 148 14.93 2.95 -4.20
CA VAL A 148 13.83 3.42 -3.36
C VAL A 148 14.06 2.83 -1.98
N PHE A 149 14.42 3.71 -1.04
CA PHE A 149 14.84 3.36 0.32
C PHE A 149 16.03 2.39 0.32
N GLY A 150 17.05 2.67 -0.51
CA GLY A 150 18.25 1.87 -0.65
C GLY A 150 18.06 0.58 -1.43
N SER A 151 16.87 0.28 -1.97
CA SER A 151 16.61 -0.98 -2.68
C SER A 151 16.08 -0.73 -4.09
N THR A 152 16.45 -1.61 -5.03
CA THR A 152 15.87 -1.61 -6.38
C THR A 152 15.74 -3.03 -6.93
N ILE A 153 14.97 -3.16 -8.01
CA ILE A 153 14.83 -4.40 -8.77
C ILE A 153 15.56 -4.21 -10.09
N MET A 154 16.59 -5.03 -10.29
CA MET A 154 17.35 -5.11 -11.53
C MET A 154 16.86 -6.30 -12.37
N THR A 155 16.64 -6.06 -13.66
CA THR A 155 16.29 -7.10 -14.64
C THR A 155 17.35 -7.22 -15.73
N GLY A 156 17.44 -8.40 -16.33
CA GLY A 156 18.41 -8.67 -17.38
C GLY A 156 18.48 -10.13 -17.79
N ARG A 157 19.62 -10.54 -18.34
CA ARG A 157 19.94 -11.93 -18.69
C ARG A 157 21.27 -12.34 -18.08
N ASN A 158 21.40 -13.63 -17.77
CA ASN A 158 22.60 -14.24 -17.20
C ASN A 158 23.08 -13.56 -15.90
N LEU A 159 22.15 -13.00 -15.12
CA LEU A 159 22.47 -12.32 -13.86
C LEU A 159 23.04 -13.27 -12.79
N GLY A 160 22.87 -14.58 -12.95
CA GLY A 160 23.28 -15.59 -11.98
C GLY A 160 22.14 -16.07 -11.08
N TRP A 161 22.50 -16.81 -10.03
CA TRP A 161 21.58 -17.56 -9.16
C TRP A 161 21.94 -17.45 -7.68
N THR A 162 23.03 -16.75 -7.36
CA THR A 162 23.59 -16.68 -6.02
C THR A 162 23.10 -15.47 -5.25
N VAL A 163 23.13 -15.56 -3.93
CA VAL A 163 23.10 -14.38 -3.06
C VAL A 163 24.54 -13.87 -2.96
N ALA A 164 24.74 -12.60 -3.24
CA ALA A 164 26.02 -11.95 -3.06
C ALA A 164 25.88 -10.85 -2.02
N SER A 165 26.77 -10.82 -1.04
CA SER A 165 26.84 -9.78 -0.03
C SER A 165 28.24 -9.20 0.00
N SER A 166 28.35 -7.90 -0.20
CA SER A 166 29.53 -7.09 0.08
C SER A 166 29.21 -6.14 1.25
N ASN A 167 30.21 -5.41 1.74
CA ASN A 167 30.03 -4.50 2.88
C ASN A 167 28.90 -3.46 2.66
N ASN A 168 28.69 -3.04 1.40
CA ASN A 168 27.75 -1.97 1.06
C ASN A 168 26.59 -2.43 0.17
N THR A 169 26.54 -3.69 -0.25
CA THR A 169 25.51 -4.18 -1.18
C THR A 169 25.09 -5.60 -0.86
N VAL A 170 23.78 -5.85 -0.86
CA VAL A 170 23.18 -7.17 -0.77
C VAL A 170 22.40 -7.43 -2.06
N VAL A 171 22.76 -8.47 -2.78
CA VAL A 171 22.08 -8.92 -4.00
C VAL A 171 21.33 -10.20 -3.68
N THR A 172 20.01 -10.16 -3.81
CA THR A 172 19.13 -11.32 -3.60
C THR A 172 18.53 -11.73 -4.93
N THR A 173 18.67 -13.00 -5.28
CA THR A 173 18.05 -13.55 -6.50
C THR A 173 16.54 -13.68 -6.29
N LEU A 174 15.75 -13.02 -7.15
CA LEU A 174 14.27 -13.18 -7.18
C LEU A 174 13.86 -14.21 -8.23
N VAL A 175 14.44 -14.11 -9.43
CA VAL A 175 14.28 -15.08 -10.52
C VAL A 175 15.66 -15.37 -11.10
N PRO A 176 16.17 -16.61 -10.99
CA PRO A 176 17.49 -16.96 -11.49
C PRO A 176 17.71 -16.51 -12.94
N ASN A 177 18.88 -15.93 -13.19
CA ASN A 177 19.34 -15.39 -14.47
C ASN A 177 18.50 -14.26 -15.07
N ARG A 178 17.48 -13.74 -14.37
CA ARG A 178 16.56 -12.74 -14.93
C ARG A 178 16.25 -11.54 -14.03
N LYS A 179 16.09 -11.75 -12.72
CA LYS A 179 15.61 -10.72 -11.81
C LYS A 179 16.32 -10.81 -10.47
N MET A 180 16.90 -9.71 -10.03
CA MET A 180 17.57 -9.59 -8.74
C MET A 180 17.09 -8.34 -8.01
N GLN A 181 17.03 -8.43 -6.69
CA GLN A 181 16.91 -7.27 -5.81
C GLN A 181 18.31 -6.85 -5.38
N VAL A 182 18.61 -5.56 -5.54
CA VAL A 182 19.86 -4.96 -5.09
C VAL A 182 19.52 -4.00 -3.96
N THR A 183 20.11 -4.23 -2.79
CA THR A 183 20.01 -3.35 -1.63
C THR A 183 21.37 -2.74 -1.36
N VAL A 184 21.43 -1.41 -1.25
CA VAL A 184 22.62 -0.63 -0.94
C VAL A 184 22.47 -0.05 0.46
N ASN A 185 23.46 -0.27 1.32
CA ASN A 185 23.41 0.13 2.73
C ASN A 185 23.73 1.61 2.98
N GLN A 186 24.13 2.34 1.95
CA GLN A 186 24.51 3.74 2.01
C GLN A 186 23.51 4.58 1.21
N VAL A 187 23.08 5.72 1.79
CA VAL A 187 22.24 6.69 1.09
C VAL A 187 23.10 7.42 0.06
N ILE A 188 22.64 7.47 -1.19
CA ILE A 188 23.36 8.10 -2.30
C ILE A 188 22.54 9.30 -2.77
N THR A 189 23.01 10.50 -2.44
CA THR A 189 22.37 11.78 -2.80
C THR A 189 23.06 12.45 -3.99
N GLY A 190 22.32 13.29 -4.71
CA GLY A 190 22.74 13.98 -5.91
C GLY A 190 22.51 13.17 -7.19
N ALA A 191 23.18 13.61 -8.27
CA ALA A 191 23.11 12.97 -9.59
C ALA A 191 23.59 11.52 -9.58
N PRO A 192 23.14 10.67 -10.53
CA PRO A 192 23.56 9.27 -10.62
C PRO A 192 25.08 9.11 -10.56
N GLN A 193 25.55 8.36 -9.57
CA GLN A 193 26.97 8.16 -9.30
C GLN A 193 27.42 6.77 -9.79
N PRO A 194 28.63 6.63 -10.35
CA PRO A 194 29.19 5.32 -10.68
C PRO A 194 29.21 4.38 -9.46
N PHE A 195 28.84 3.12 -9.67
CA PHE A 195 28.72 2.12 -8.61
C PHE A 195 28.98 0.71 -9.15
N SER A 196 29.72 -0.08 -8.39
CA SER A 196 30.11 -1.44 -8.76
C SER A 196 29.39 -2.47 -7.88
N ILE A 197 28.64 -3.38 -8.51
CA ILE A 197 27.85 -4.42 -7.83
C ILE A 197 28.50 -5.78 -8.09
N THR A 198 28.95 -6.45 -7.04
CA THR A 198 29.42 -7.84 -7.15
C THR A 198 28.23 -8.79 -7.24
N LEU A 199 27.96 -9.33 -8.44
CA LEU A 199 26.88 -10.29 -8.68
C LEU A 199 27.26 -11.70 -8.20
N ASN A 200 28.54 -12.06 -8.32
CA ASN A 200 29.07 -13.34 -7.85
C ASN A 200 30.54 -13.18 -7.41
N ALA A 201 30.79 -13.30 -6.10
CA ALA A 201 32.12 -13.15 -5.53
C ALA A 201 33.09 -14.27 -5.96
N ALA A 202 32.60 -15.49 -6.17
CA ALA A 202 33.44 -16.63 -6.57
C ALA A 202 33.95 -16.52 -8.01
N LEU A 203 33.19 -15.86 -8.89
CA LEU A 203 33.55 -15.67 -10.30
C LEU A 203 34.11 -14.27 -10.59
N GLY A 204 34.16 -13.38 -9.59
CA GLY A 204 34.61 -12.00 -9.76
C GLY A 204 33.71 -11.17 -10.68
N TYR A 205 32.43 -11.53 -10.80
CA TYR A 205 31.49 -10.80 -11.66
C TYR A 205 31.07 -9.51 -11.00
N VAL A 206 31.61 -8.41 -11.52
CA VAL A 206 31.31 -7.04 -11.11
C VAL A 206 30.54 -6.36 -12.23
N LEU A 207 29.38 -5.80 -11.88
CA LEU A 207 28.57 -4.95 -12.73
C LEU A 207 28.88 -3.49 -12.40
N ASP A 208 29.44 -2.76 -13.36
CA ASP A 208 29.60 -1.31 -13.26
C ASP A 208 28.34 -0.62 -13.83
N THR A 209 27.70 0.20 -13.00
CA THR A 209 26.47 0.91 -13.33
C THR A 209 26.48 2.29 -12.67
N THR A 210 25.40 3.06 -12.79
CA THR A 210 25.17 4.26 -11.98
C THR A 210 23.98 4.06 -11.06
N VAL A 211 24.03 4.60 -9.85
CA VAL A 211 22.96 4.52 -8.86
C VAL A 211 22.53 5.91 -8.40
N ALA A 212 21.24 6.09 -8.11
CA ALA A 212 20.71 7.29 -7.44
C ALA A 212 19.56 6.90 -6.51
N GLU A 213 19.49 7.49 -5.32
CA GLU A 213 18.37 7.30 -4.39
C GLU A 213 17.21 8.24 -4.74
N ALA A 214 16.02 7.71 -4.96
CA ALA A 214 14.79 8.47 -5.14
C ALA A 214 13.83 8.35 -3.94
N GLY A 215 14.08 7.43 -3.01
CA GLY A 215 13.31 7.30 -1.78
C GLY A 215 13.58 8.46 -0.82
N PHE A 216 12.53 8.95 -0.19
CA PHE A 216 12.58 9.99 0.82
C PHE A 216 11.52 9.71 1.89
N ASN A 217 11.76 10.18 3.11
CA ASN A 217 10.81 10.04 4.20
C ASN A 217 10.01 11.33 4.37
N VAL A 218 8.70 11.25 4.50
CA VAL A 218 7.86 12.38 4.92
C VAL A 218 7.92 12.45 6.45
N THR A 219 8.52 13.50 6.99
CA THR A 219 8.71 13.64 8.45
C THR A 219 7.60 14.44 9.11
N ASN A 220 7.01 15.40 8.39
CA ASN A 220 5.97 16.25 8.93
C ASN A 220 5.09 16.79 7.78
N ILE A 221 3.80 16.89 8.04
CA ILE A 221 2.82 17.52 7.16
C ILE A 221 2.08 18.55 7.99
N LYS A 222 2.12 19.82 7.58
CA LYS A 222 1.39 20.90 8.23
C LYS A 222 0.52 21.62 7.22
N ILE A 223 -0.70 21.94 7.61
CA ILE A 223 -1.59 22.82 6.86
C ILE A 223 -1.82 24.05 7.72
N GLN A 224 -1.50 25.24 7.19
CA GLN A 224 -1.74 26.51 7.88
C GLN A 224 -2.70 27.37 7.06
N GLN A 225 -3.84 27.74 7.65
CA GLN A 225 -4.77 28.64 6.99
C GLN A 225 -4.34 30.12 7.13
N TYR A 226 -4.61 30.89 6.09
CA TYR A 226 -4.49 32.33 6.01
C TYR A 226 -5.83 32.93 5.56
N ASN A 227 -6.04 34.21 5.88
CA ASN A 227 -7.21 34.95 5.42
C ASN A 227 -7.31 34.94 3.88
N GLY A 228 -8.54 34.97 3.37
CA GLY A 228 -8.83 34.96 1.93
C GLY A 228 -8.80 33.56 1.32
N ALA A 229 -9.35 32.57 2.05
CA ALA A 229 -9.43 31.18 1.63
C ALA A 229 -8.09 30.51 1.33
N ARG A 230 -6.96 30.98 1.86
CA ARG A 230 -5.64 30.43 1.54
C ARG A 230 -5.22 29.41 2.59
N ALA A 231 -4.65 28.29 2.19
CA ALA A 231 -4.12 27.22 3.02
C ALA A 231 -2.71 26.86 2.53
N LEU A 232 -1.69 26.99 3.38
CA LEU A 232 -0.33 26.60 3.09
C LEU A 232 -0.12 25.14 3.48
N LEU A 233 0.14 24.28 2.50
CA LEU A 233 0.59 22.91 2.74
C LEU A 233 2.13 22.90 2.81
N VAL A 234 2.66 22.58 3.98
CA VAL A 234 4.09 22.38 4.21
C VAL A 234 4.35 20.89 4.40
N VAL A 235 5.03 20.28 3.43
CA VAL A 235 5.52 18.90 3.54
C VAL A 235 7.01 18.95 3.82
N THR A 236 7.42 18.41 4.96
CA THR A 236 8.82 18.29 5.34
C THR A 236 9.32 16.89 5.01
N PHE A 237 10.41 16.81 4.27
CA PHE A 237 11.06 15.54 3.91
C PHE A 237 12.36 15.35 4.70
N SER A 238 12.81 14.11 4.85
CA SER A 238 14.19 13.77 5.20
C SER A 238 14.76 12.78 4.19
N ASN A 239 16.09 12.81 4.04
CA ASN A 239 16.83 12.04 3.05
C ASN A 239 16.39 12.30 1.60
N LEU A 240 15.92 13.52 1.30
CA LEU A 240 15.55 13.88 -0.08
C LEU A 240 16.83 13.99 -0.93
N ASN A 241 16.82 13.31 -2.07
CA ASN A 241 17.81 13.54 -3.11
C ASN A 241 17.36 14.71 -3.99
N ASP A 242 18.15 15.78 -3.99
CA ASP A 242 17.88 17.03 -4.71
C ASP A 242 17.98 16.90 -6.24
N TYR A 243 18.54 15.81 -6.75
CA TYR A 243 18.53 15.48 -8.17
C TYR A 243 17.12 15.19 -8.71
N PHE A 244 16.22 14.69 -7.85
CA PHE A 244 14.83 14.47 -8.19
C PHE A 244 13.96 15.60 -7.68
N SER A 245 13.00 16.05 -8.48
CA SER A 245 12.03 17.06 -8.09
C SER A 245 10.74 16.39 -7.62
N PRO A 246 10.48 16.26 -6.29
CA PRO A 246 9.25 15.64 -5.83
C PRO A 246 8.04 16.49 -6.21
N THR A 247 6.92 15.80 -6.40
CA THR A 247 5.59 16.40 -6.56
C THR A 247 4.71 15.89 -5.44
N ALA A 248 3.91 16.77 -4.84
CA ALA A 248 2.87 16.40 -3.89
C ALA A 248 1.51 16.79 -4.48
N HIS A 249 0.51 15.96 -4.24
CA HIS A 249 -0.87 16.21 -4.64
C HIS A 249 -1.73 16.23 -3.37
N LEU A 250 -2.63 17.20 -3.26
CA LEU A 250 -3.67 17.22 -2.23
C LEU A 250 -4.99 16.90 -2.94
N ASP A 251 -5.57 15.74 -2.64
CA ASP A 251 -6.73 15.19 -3.35
C ASP A 251 -6.54 15.20 -4.88
N ASN A 252 -7.53 15.74 -5.62
CA ASN A 252 -7.47 15.88 -7.07
C ASN A 252 -6.71 17.14 -7.53
N PHE A 253 -6.14 17.92 -6.60
CA PHE A 253 -5.38 19.10 -6.94
C PHE A 253 -3.92 18.73 -7.22
N THR A 254 -3.52 18.90 -8.48
CA THR A 254 -2.12 18.82 -8.90
C THR A 254 -1.53 20.23 -8.92
N PRO A 255 -0.68 20.59 -7.94
CA PRO A 255 -0.05 21.89 -7.94
C PRO A 255 0.84 22.08 -9.18
N ASP A 256 0.65 23.19 -9.88
CA ASP A 256 1.37 23.56 -11.13
C ASP A 256 2.88 23.87 -10.97
N THR A 257 3.51 23.51 -9.85
CA THR A 257 4.93 23.86 -9.59
C THR A 257 5.66 22.74 -8.86
N GLN A 258 6.89 22.47 -9.30
CA GLN A 258 7.82 21.52 -8.68
C GLN A 258 8.16 21.93 -7.23
N MET A 259 8.26 20.95 -6.32
CA MET A 259 8.63 21.22 -4.93
C MET A 259 10.15 21.19 -4.77
N ILE A 260 10.72 22.24 -4.15
CA ILE A 260 12.16 22.31 -3.81
C ILE A 260 12.25 22.35 -2.28
N ASN A 261 12.88 21.33 -1.65
CA ASN A 261 13.32 21.12 -0.24
C ASN A 261 12.49 21.67 0.95
N THR A 262 11.93 22.88 0.86
CA THR A 262 10.82 23.40 1.65
C THR A 262 9.91 24.16 0.68
N ALA A 263 8.92 23.49 0.10
CA ALA A 263 8.01 24.13 -0.83
C ALA A 263 6.77 24.61 -0.08
N ASP A 264 6.71 25.92 0.16
CA ASP A 264 5.52 26.55 0.68
C ASP A 264 4.53 26.76 -0.48
N LYS A 265 3.44 25.97 -0.51
CA LYS A 265 2.39 26.16 -1.50
C LYS A 265 1.06 26.52 -0.88
N THR A 266 0.53 27.67 -1.30
CA THR A 266 -0.80 28.13 -0.94
C THR A 266 -1.85 27.51 -1.86
N ILE A 267 -2.67 26.64 -1.30
CA ILE A 267 -3.92 26.10 -1.86
C ILE A 267 -5.05 27.03 -1.43
N ILE A 268 -6.10 27.20 -2.24
CA ILE A 268 -7.27 28.00 -1.83
C ILE A 268 -8.42 27.06 -1.46
N TYR A 269 -8.84 27.06 -0.19
CA TYR A 269 -9.81 26.11 0.37
C TYR A 269 -10.54 26.65 1.64
N PRO A 270 -11.88 26.56 1.72
CA PRO A 270 -12.79 26.32 0.60
C PRO A 270 -12.70 27.47 -0.43
N LEU A 271 -12.99 27.21 -1.70
CA LEU A 271 -13.09 28.25 -2.75
C LEU A 271 -14.52 28.33 -3.27
N ILE A 272 -15.18 29.48 -3.18
CA ILE A 272 -16.49 29.79 -3.74
C ILE A 272 -16.25 30.58 -5.01
N THR A 273 -16.70 30.04 -6.15
CA THR A 273 -16.59 30.68 -7.45
C THR A 273 -17.91 31.28 -7.92
N ASN A 274 -19.04 30.68 -7.52
CA ASN A 274 -20.37 31.17 -7.91
C ASN A 274 -21.45 30.75 -6.91
N LEU A 275 -22.53 31.55 -6.87
CA LEU A 275 -23.78 31.24 -6.19
C LEU A 275 -24.93 31.38 -7.19
N SER A 276 -25.82 30.39 -7.21
CA SER A 276 -27.00 30.40 -8.07
C SER A 276 -28.19 29.75 -7.36
N SER A 277 -29.40 30.08 -7.78
CA SER A 277 -30.62 29.42 -7.31
C SER A 277 -31.57 29.21 -8.48
N GLU A 278 -32.44 28.22 -8.38
CA GLU A 278 -33.54 28.02 -9.33
C GLU A 278 -34.65 29.06 -9.11
N ASP A 279 -34.79 29.56 -7.88
CA ASP A 279 -35.75 30.61 -7.55
C ASP A 279 -35.14 31.98 -7.91
N GLU A 280 -35.89 32.80 -8.65
CA GLU A 280 -35.49 34.19 -8.91
C GLU A 280 -35.46 35.02 -7.62
N TYR A 281 -36.37 34.72 -6.68
CA TYR A 281 -36.51 35.41 -5.40
C TYR A 281 -36.38 34.40 -4.26
N LEU A 282 -35.36 34.57 -3.43
CA LEU A 282 -35.05 33.65 -2.35
C LEU A 282 -36.00 33.85 -1.15
N GLY A 283 -36.50 32.73 -0.65
CA GLY A 283 -37.30 32.65 0.58
C GLY A 283 -36.88 31.47 1.46
N THR A 284 -37.60 31.27 2.57
CA THR A 284 -37.46 30.06 3.38
C THR A 284 -37.77 28.83 2.51
N GLY A 285 -36.85 27.87 2.50
CA GLY A 285 -36.97 26.65 1.69
C GLY A 285 -36.39 26.75 0.28
N SER A 286 -35.97 27.93 -0.18
CA SER A 286 -35.28 28.06 -1.47
C SER A 286 -33.97 27.26 -1.48
N ILE A 287 -33.68 26.65 -2.63
CA ILE A 287 -32.47 25.86 -2.85
C ILE A 287 -31.40 26.74 -3.49
N VAL A 288 -30.26 26.87 -2.82
CA VAL A 288 -29.10 27.59 -3.32
C VAL A 288 -28.01 26.60 -3.71
N LYS A 289 -27.54 26.71 -4.95
CA LYS A 289 -26.37 26.01 -5.47
C LYS A 289 -25.13 26.87 -5.26
N VAL A 290 -24.16 26.32 -4.53
CA VAL A 290 -22.83 26.90 -4.31
C VAL A 290 -21.85 26.15 -5.19
N SER A 291 -21.16 26.86 -6.07
CA SER A 291 -20.12 26.30 -6.95
C SER A 291 -18.75 26.79 -6.54
N GLY A 292 -17.73 25.94 -6.67
CA GLY A 292 -16.45 26.18 -6.02
C GLY A 292 -15.41 25.07 -6.15
N GLN A 293 -14.41 25.10 -5.27
CA GLN A 293 -13.55 23.98 -4.95
C GLN A 293 -13.71 23.68 -3.46
N PHE A 294 -14.23 22.50 -3.20
CA PHE A 294 -14.51 21.93 -1.89
C PHE A 294 -13.80 20.57 -1.83
N GLY A 295 -13.57 20.02 -0.65
CA GLY A 295 -12.88 18.74 -0.44
C GLY A 295 -13.74 17.54 -0.86
N VAL A 296 -13.41 16.34 -0.44
CA VAL A 296 -14.31 15.17 -0.58
C VAL A 296 -14.59 14.57 0.79
N GLY A 297 -15.88 14.47 1.17
CA GLY A 297 -16.27 13.79 2.41
C GLY A 297 -16.26 14.67 3.68
N TYR A 298 -16.87 15.85 3.63
CA TYR A 298 -16.94 16.80 4.75
C TYR A 298 -17.58 16.18 5.98
N THR A 299 -16.99 16.43 7.15
CA THR A 299 -17.63 16.12 8.43
C THR A 299 -18.47 17.28 8.93
N THR A 300 -18.07 18.52 8.60
CA THR A 300 -18.75 19.75 9.00
C THR A 300 -18.75 20.77 7.87
N LEU A 301 -19.89 20.94 7.19
CA LEU A 301 -20.12 22.03 6.23
C LEU A 301 -21.20 22.95 6.79
N THR A 302 -20.88 24.23 6.94
CA THR A 302 -21.83 25.27 7.35
C THR A 302 -21.83 26.40 6.34
N VAL A 303 -23.03 26.86 5.98
CA VAL A 303 -23.21 27.99 5.06
C VAL A 303 -24.10 29.00 5.72
N VAL A 304 -23.61 30.23 5.80
CA VAL A 304 -24.26 31.32 6.51
C VAL A 304 -24.35 32.53 5.59
N PHE A 305 -25.56 33.05 5.43
CA PHE A 305 -25.84 34.29 4.71
C PHE A 305 -25.92 35.43 5.72
N GLN A 306 -25.13 36.48 5.52
CA GLN A 306 -25.05 37.65 6.38
C GLN A 306 -25.30 38.93 5.56
N GLU A 307 -26.17 39.79 6.07
CA GLU A 307 -26.47 41.10 5.48
C GLU A 307 -26.20 42.21 6.50
N GLY A 308 -25.02 42.81 6.45
CA GLY A 308 -24.59 43.81 7.43
C GLY A 308 -24.66 43.29 8.87
N ASP A 309 -25.35 44.03 9.73
CA ASP A 309 -25.55 43.71 11.16
C ASP A 309 -26.84 42.90 11.43
N LEU A 310 -27.56 42.47 10.38
CA LEU A 310 -28.77 41.67 10.54
C LEU A 310 -28.45 40.25 10.99
N PRO A 311 -29.41 39.57 11.67
CA PRO A 311 -29.23 38.17 12.06
C PRO A 311 -28.92 37.29 10.84
N TYR A 312 -28.00 36.36 11.05
CA TYR A 312 -27.56 35.39 10.07
C TYR A 312 -28.69 34.44 9.66
N THR A 313 -28.72 34.07 8.39
CA THR A 313 -29.56 33.00 7.86
C THR A 313 -28.70 31.78 7.58
N ASN A 314 -29.07 30.60 8.10
CA ASN A 314 -28.32 29.39 7.79
C ASN A 314 -28.87 28.75 6.50
N CYS A 315 -27.97 28.19 5.72
CA CYS A 315 -28.32 27.36 4.57
C CYS A 315 -27.88 25.93 4.89
N VAL A 316 -28.85 25.05 5.11
CA VAL A 316 -28.63 23.67 5.54
C VAL A 316 -28.18 22.85 4.32
N PRO A 317 -26.95 22.30 4.29
CA PRO A 317 -26.47 21.54 3.13
C PRO A 317 -27.29 20.27 2.87
N ILE A 318 -27.55 19.98 1.60
CA ILE A 318 -28.22 18.76 1.16
C ILE A 318 -27.16 17.66 0.98
N VAL A 319 -27.04 16.78 1.99
CA VAL A 319 -25.93 15.80 2.12
C VAL A 319 -25.77 14.88 0.89
N ASN A 320 -26.84 14.59 0.16
CA ASN A 320 -26.81 13.66 -0.97
C ASN A 320 -26.28 14.28 -2.29
N ASN A 321 -26.10 15.61 -2.36
CA ASN A 321 -25.70 16.32 -3.58
C ASN A 321 -24.39 17.10 -3.39
N LEU A 322 -23.48 16.57 -2.58
CA LEU A 322 -22.17 17.16 -2.33
C LEU A 322 -21.14 16.61 -3.31
N THR A 323 -20.50 17.48 -4.07
CA THR A 323 -19.34 17.15 -4.92
C THR A 323 -18.17 18.07 -4.58
N SER A 324 -16.96 17.72 -5.00
CA SER A 324 -15.78 18.59 -4.81
C SER A 324 -15.87 19.93 -5.56
N THR A 325 -16.85 20.12 -6.43
CA THR A 325 -17.00 21.33 -7.25
C THR A 325 -18.27 22.12 -6.98
N GLU A 326 -19.28 21.49 -6.40
CA GLU A 326 -20.56 22.13 -6.13
C GLU A 326 -21.34 21.38 -5.05
N PHE A 327 -22.18 22.14 -4.35
CA PHE A 327 -23.17 21.58 -3.45
C PHE A 327 -24.43 22.44 -3.40
N TYR A 328 -25.49 21.86 -2.83
CA TYR A 328 -26.77 22.51 -2.68
C TYR A 328 -27.10 22.68 -1.20
N CYS A 329 -27.73 23.78 -0.83
CA CYS A 329 -28.22 24.00 0.53
C CYS A 329 -29.62 24.62 0.50
N VAL A 330 -30.39 24.41 1.57
CA VAL A 330 -31.76 24.92 1.74
C VAL A 330 -31.74 26.04 2.76
N LEU A 331 -32.29 27.21 2.40
CA LEU A 331 -32.38 28.34 3.33
C LEU A 331 -33.36 28.05 4.47
N ASP A 332 -32.90 28.16 5.73
CA ASP A 332 -33.73 27.96 6.92
C ASP A 332 -34.67 29.15 7.21
N SER A 333 -34.29 30.33 6.75
CA SER A 333 -34.95 31.60 6.94
C SER A 333 -34.69 32.52 5.75
N VAL A 334 -35.44 33.60 5.62
CA VAL A 334 -35.21 34.59 4.56
C VAL A 334 -34.00 35.44 4.96
N PRO A 335 -32.98 35.59 4.09
CA PRO A 335 -31.92 36.60 4.25
C PRO A 335 -32.54 37.99 4.44
N GLY A 336 -31.80 38.96 4.98
CA GLY A 336 -32.33 40.25 5.46
C GLY A 336 -33.15 41.10 4.48
N THR A 337 -33.54 42.28 4.97
CA THR A 337 -34.68 43.05 4.48
C THR A 337 -34.37 44.10 3.42
N LEU A 338 -33.10 44.31 3.07
CA LEU A 338 -32.74 45.44 2.21
C LEU A 338 -32.73 45.01 0.74
N ASP A 339 -33.67 45.61 0.01
CA ASP A 339 -33.81 45.48 -1.43
C ASP A 339 -32.48 45.81 -2.13
N GLY A 340 -31.88 44.83 -2.80
CA GLY A 340 -30.62 44.98 -3.52
C GLY A 340 -29.35 45.09 -2.65
N ALA A 341 -29.42 44.79 -1.35
CA ALA A 341 -28.24 44.78 -0.50
C ALA A 341 -27.25 43.66 -0.87
N THR A 342 -25.96 43.96 -0.68
CA THR A 342 -24.90 42.97 -0.84
C THR A 342 -24.94 41.99 0.32
N THR A 343 -25.22 40.72 0.04
CA THR A 343 -25.17 39.63 1.02
C THR A 343 -23.79 38.98 0.99
N THR A 344 -23.22 38.79 2.17
CA THR A 344 -21.98 38.03 2.37
C THR A 344 -22.34 36.59 2.71
N VAL A 345 -21.82 35.65 1.93
CA VAL A 345 -21.99 34.21 2.15
C VAL A 345 -20.70 33.66 2.72
N ASN A 346 -20.79 33.14 3.94
CA ASN A 346 -19.69 32.50 4.65
C ASN A 346 -19.88 30.99 4.54
N VAL A 347 -18.96 30.33 3.84
CA VAL A 347 -18.88 28.87 3.78
C VAL A 347 -17.76 28.43 4.70
N THR A 348 -18.05 27.57 5.67
CA THR A 348 -17.05 26.93 6.53
C THR A 348 -17.09 25.42 6.32
N GLU A 349 -15.93 24.84 6.06
CA GLU A 349 -15.73 23.43 5.74
C GLU A 349 -14.57 22.90 6.59
N ASP A 350 -14.85 21.94 7.47
CA ASP A 350 -13.85 21.31 8.36
C ASP A 350 -12.97 22.32 9.13
N GLY A 351 -13.57 23.44 9.54
CA GLY A 351 -12.93 24.53 10.28
C GLY A 351 -12.29 25.62 9.41
N PHE A 352 -12.19 25.41 8.09
CA PHE A 352 -11.69 26.39 7.13
C PHE A 352 -12.85 27.22 6.58
N TRP A 353 -12.71 28.55 6.45
CA TRP A 353 -13.80 29.39 5.95
C TRP A 353 -13.41 30.30 4.79
N GLN A 354 -14.41 30.67 3.99
CA GLN A 354 -14.33 31.73 2.98
C GLN A 354 -15.60 32.58 2.98
N THR A 355 -15.42 33.88 2.69
CA THR A 355 -16.49 34.83 2.40
C THR A 355 -16.64 35.06 0.89
N PHE A 356 -17.88 35.13 0.41
CA PHE A 356 -18.22 35.52 -0.96
C PHE A 356 -19.37 36.53 -0.94
N THR A 357 -19.21 37.67 -1.59
CA THR A 357 -20.26 38.71 -1.63
C THR A 357 -21.01 38.68 -2.94
N THR A 358 -22.35 38.68 -2.87
CA THR A 358 -23.24 38.72 -4.04
C THR A 358 -24.49 39.55 -3.75
N GLN A 359 -25.24 39.90 -4.78
CA GLN A 359 -26.59 40.43 -4.64
C GLN A 359 -27.59 39.28 -4.78
N ILE A 360 -28.52 39.18 -3.85
CA ILE A 360 -29.64 38.24 -3.90
C ILE A 360 -30.94 39.03 -3.93
N LYS A 361 -31.92 38.55 -4.71
CA LYS A 361 -33.28 39.06 -4.64
C LYS A 361 -34.06 38.21 -3.64
N THR A 362 -34.81 38.84 -2.74
CA THR A 362 -35.64 38.13 -1.76
C THR A 362 -37.12 38.23 -2.13
N LEU A 363 -37.97 37.44 -1.47
CA LEU A 363 -39.42 37.58 -1.55
C LEU A 363 -39.91 39.00 -1.19
N GLN A 364 -39.17 39.74 -0.36
CA GLN A 364 -39.49 41.14 -0.06
C GLN A 364 -39.21 42.06 -1.27
N THR A 365 -38.08 41.87 -1.97
CA THR A 365 -37.79 42.56 -3.24
C THR A 365 -38.89 42.28 -4.27
N GLN A 366 -39.32 41.02 -4.40
CA GLN A 366 -40.43 40.66 -5.28
C GLN A 366 -41.69 41.47 -4.98
N CYS A 367 -42.07 41.53 -3.70
CA CYS A 367 -43.21 42.30 -3.24
C CYS A 367 -43.07 43.78 -3.57
N ASN A 368 -41.90 44.38 -3.32
CA ASN A 368 -41.65 45.79 -3.63
C ASN A 368 -41.77 46.07 -5.13
N GLU A 369 -41.18 45.23 -5.98
CA GLU A 369 -41.23 45.35 -7.44
C GLU A 369 -42.66 45.21 -7.98
N GLN A 370 -43.41 44.21 -7.50
CA GLN A 370 -44.77 43.91 -8.00
C GLN A 370 -45.84 44.88 -7.48
N THR A 371 -45.68 45.39 -6.27
CA THR A 371 -46.66 46.28 -5.63
C THR A 371 -46.28 47.76 -5.73
N ASN A 372 -45.16 48.07 -6.40
CA ASN A 372 -44.57 49.40 -6.43
C ASN A 372 -44.42 49.98 -5.02
N PHE A 373 -43.69 49.26 -4.16
CA PHE A 373 -43.49 49.58 -2.74
C PHE A 373 -44.81 49.74 -1.98
N CYS A 374 -45.70 48.74 -2.09
CA CYS A 374 -47.05 48.77 -1.51
C CYS A 374 -47.81 50.06 -1.86
N HIS A 375 -47.67 50.52 -3.09
CA HIS A 375 -48.23 51.77 -3.61
C HIS A 375 -47.87 53.03 -2.76
N GLY A 376 -46.78 53.00 -2.00
CA GLY A 376 -46.38 54.07 -1.09
C GLY A 376 -47.23 54.18 0.19
N HIS A 377 -48.07 53.19 0.47
CA HIS A 377 -49.01 53.17 1.60
C HIS A 377 -48.73 52.03 2.60
N GLY A 378 -47.54 51.44 2.54
CA GLY A 378 -47.11 50.37 3.43
C GLY A 378 -45.69 49.92 3.14
N GLU A 379 -45.29 48.81 3.75
CA GLU A 379 -43.99 48.19 3.56
C GLU A 379 -44.16 46.69 3.33
N CYS A 380 -43.44 46.12 2.37
CA CYS A 380 -43.38 44.68 2.20
C CYS A 380 -42.60 44.06 3.35
N ASN A 381 -43.18 43.05 4.02
CA ASN A 381 -42.45 42.25 5.00
C ASN A 381 -41.65 41.12 4.32
N ARG A 382 -40.88 40.37 5.13
CA ARG A 382 -40.04 39.25 4.68
C ARG A 382 -40.81 38.10 4.03
N SER A 383 -42.12 38.00 4.29
CA SER A 383 -43.00 36.97 3.74
C SER A 383 -43.71 37.41 2.44
N SER A 384 -43.24 38.48 1.78
CA SER A 384 -43.89 39.06 0.59
C SER A 384 -45.32 39.58 0.85
N VAL A 385 -45.60 40.08 2.05
CA VAL A 385 -46.91 40.69 2.38
C VAL A 385 -46.75 42.18 2.63
N CYS A 386 -47.54 42.99 1.93
CA CYS A 386 -47.65 44.41 2.20
C CYS A 386 -48.34 44.67 3.54
N ILE A 387 -47.59 45.21 4.49
CA ILE A 387 -48.12 45.73 5.76
C ILE A 387 -48.49 47.20 5.54
N CYS A 388 -49.79 47.48 5.41
CA CYS A 388 -50.27 48.83 5.15
C CYS A 388 -50.18 49.73 6.39
N ASN A 389 -49.79 50.99 6.17
CA ASN A 389 -49.70 52.00 7.21
C ASN A 389 -51.08 52.39 7.72
N ILE A 390 -51.51 51.81 8.83
CA ILE A 390 -52.82 52.08 9.45
C ILE A 390 -53.05 53.56 9.80
N ASN A 391 -51.97 54.33 10.00
CA ASN A 391 -52.02 55.74 10.38
C ASN A 391 -52.26 56.70 9.19
N GLN A 392 -52.26 56.21 7.95
CA GLN A 392 -52.42 57.02 6.73
C GLN A 392 -53.76 56.81 6.02
N GLY A 393 -54.75 56.27 6.75
CA GLY A 393 -55.95 55.65 6.20
C GLY A 393 -55.75 54.14 6.19
N SER A 394 -56.75 53.36 6.59
CA SER A 394 -56.65 51.92 6.47
C SER A 394 -56.69 51.57 4.97
N TYR A 395 -55.72 50.80 4.46
CA TYR A 395 -55.73 50.30 3.08
C TYR A 395 -55.84 48.77 3.05
N TYR A 396 -56.37 48.23 1.94
CA TYR A 396 -56.41 46.80 1.62
C TYR A 396 -55.89 46.55 0.21
N ASN A 397 -55.84 45.27 -0.22
CA ASN A 397 -55.39 44.86 -1.55
C ASN A 397 -53.95 45.35 -1.85
N ASN A 398 -52.98 44.88 -1.07
CA ASN A 398 -51.58 45.32 -1.14
C ASN A 398 -51.41 46.85 -1.00
N CYS A 399 -52.24 47.46 -0.17
CA CYS A 399 -52.29 48.90 0.10
C CYS A 399 -52.68 49.77 -1.11
N SER A 400 -53.22 49.18 -2.18
CA SER A 400 -53.67 49.91 -3.37
C SER A 400 -55.02 50.61 -3.22
N LYS A 401 -55.86 50.20 -2.25
CA LYS A 401 -57.23 50.72 -2.07
C LYS A 401 -57.47 51.13 -0.62
N PRO A 402 -57.96 52.36 -0.35
CA PRO A 402 -58.37 52.75 0.99
C PRO A 402 -59.67 52.01 1.39
N TYR A 403 -59.81 51.66 2.66
CA TYR A 403 -61.08 51.18 3.22
C TYR A 403 -62.11 52.32 3.19
N PRO A 404 -63.38 52.03 2.86
CA PRO A 404 -64.44 53.03 2.96
C PRO A 404 -64.60 53.43 4.43
N PHE A 405 -64.50 54.73 4.72
CA PHE A 405 -64.80 55.27 6.04
C PHE A 405 -66.28 55.63 6.12
N ALA A 406 -67.00 55.03 7.07
CA ALA A 406 -68.37 55.40 7.38
C ALA A 406 -68.36 56.53 8.42
N THR A 407 -68.33 57.79 7.99
CA THR A 407 -68.61 58.93 8.87
C THR A 407 -70.12 59.08 9.00
N SER A 408 -70.70 58.56 10.08
CA SER A 408 -72.08 58.79 10.57
C SER A 408 -73.11 59.23 9.51
N GLY A 409 -73.82 58.26 8.93
CA GLY A 409 -75.21 58.42 8.48
C GLY A 409 -75.52 59.42 7.36
N GLN A 410 -75.11 59.11 6.12
CA GLN A 410 -76.02 59.13 4.96
C GLN A 410 -75.46 58.21 3.87
N VAL A 411 -76.13 57.06 3.65
CA VAL A 411 -75.88 56.20 2.49
C VAL A 411 -76.47 56.93 1.29
N ASN A 412 -75.61 57.49 0.43
CA ASN A 412 -75.99 57.87 -0.92
C ASN A 412 -75.46 56.79 -1.86
N ASP A 413 -76.31 55.79 -2.12
CA ASP A 413 -76.08 54.77 -3.13
C ASP A 413 -76.26 55.40 -4.51
N GLN A 414 -75.20 56.01 -5.03
CA GLN A 414 -75.06 56.31 -6.46
C GLN A 414 -73.86 55.55 -7.01
N ASN A 415 -73.97 54.23 -6.97
CA ASN A 415 -73.23 53.36 -7.86
C ASN A 415 -73.92 53.38 -9.23
N THR A 416 -73.73 54.45 -10.01
CA THR A 416 -73.93 54.41 -11.46
C THR A 416 -72.58 54.21 -12.13
N THR A 417 -72.27 52.96 -12.44
CA THR A 417 -71.33 52.61 -13.49
C THR A 417 -71.82 53.17 -14.82
N ILE A 418 -70.97 53.94 -15.50
CA ILE A 418 -71.02 54.18 -16.94
C ILE A 418 -69.62 53.82 -17.47
N ASP A 419 -69.62 52.77 -18.31
CA ASP A 419 -68.60 52.22 -19.22
C ASP A 419 -67.12 52.14 -18.79
#